data_AF-A0A519QG79-F1
#
_entry.id   AF-A0A519QG79-F1
#
_cell.length_a   1.000
_cell.length_b   1.000
_cell.length_c   1.000
_cell.angle_alpha   90.00
_cell.angle_beta   90.00
_cell.angle_gamma   90.00
#
_symmetry.space_group_name_H-M   'P 1'
#
loop_
_entity.id
_entity.type
_entity.pdbx_description
1 polymer ?
#
loop_
_entity_poly.entity_id
_entity_poly.type
_entity_poly.pdbx_seq_one_letter_code
_entity_poly.pdbx_strand_id
1 'polypeptide(L)'
;MRLPILLTAALFLTACQPPAETPAAQEPAAAEAAPEPVMPADAPPQEEAVAPAEASSTSCTLDQGSDAAIALASRCTRVSPASHPPCNPANPCQMIQDEIDRSCAMYKPGETKPAECAA
;
A
#
# COMPACT_ATOMS: atom_id res chain seq x y z
N MET A 1 -22.84 -48.83 35.96
CA MET A 1 -22.24 -48.79 34.61
C MET A 1 -20.93 -48.01 34.75
N ARG A 2 -19.73 -48.62 34.79
CA ARG A 2 -18.90 -49.15 33.67
C ARG A 2 -18.96 -48.19 32.46
N LEU A 3 -17.92 -47.55 31.93
CA LEU A 3 -16.45 -47.73 31.97
C LEU A 3 -15.79 -46.41 31.46
N PRO A 4 -14.57 -46.04 31.90
CA PRO A 4 -13.77 -44.94 31.36
C PRO A 4 -12.94 -45.38 30.15
N ILE A 5 -12.78 -44.55 29.11
CA ILE A 5 -11.75 -44.73 28.07
C ILE A 5 -11.21 -43.38 27.61
N LEU A 6 -10.00 -43.08 28.08
CA LEU A 6 -9.01 -42.23 27.43
C LEU A 6 -8.72 -42.80 26.02
N LEU A 7 -8.80 -41.99 24.98
CA LEU A 7 -8.11 -42.28 23.73
C LEU A 7 -7.59 -40.98 23.11
N THR A 8 -6.35 -40.72 23.51
CA THR A 8 -5.29 -40.00 22.81
C THR A 8 -5.36 -40.14 21.28
N ALA A 9 -5.30 -39.00 20.59
CA ALA A 9 -4.75 -38.90 19.24
C ALA A 9 -3.85 -37.65 19.18
N ALA A 10 -2.62 -37.80 19.69
CA ALA A 10 -1.52 -36.85 19.50
C ALA A 10 -0.55 -37.49 18.50
N LEU A 11 -0.75 -37.23 17.21
CA LEU A 11 0.06 -37.67 16.07
C LEU A 11 -0.32 -36.70 14.92
N PHE A 12 0.50 -35.91 14.21
CA PHE A 12 1.95 -35.76 14.07
C PHE A 12 2.24 -34.53 13.16
N LEU A 13 3.50 -34.07 13.15
CA LEU A 13 4.20 -33.29 12.09
C LEU A 13 3.83 -31.81 11.99
N THR A 14 4.54 -30.83 12.57
CA THR A 14 5.97 -30.48 12.37
C THR A 14 6.47 -30.73 10.93
N ALA A 15 6.40 -29.69 10.09
CA ALA A 15 7.51 -29.15 9.30
C ALA A 15 7.01 -28.30 8.11
N CYS A 16 6.71 -27.01 8.36
CA CYS A 16 6.95 -25.99 7.33
C CYS A 16 8.44 -25.66 7.39
N GLN A 17 9.27 -26.47 6.71
CA GLN A 17 10.68 -26.16 6.54
C GLN A 17 10.89 -25.74 5.08
N PRO A 18 11.08 -24.43 4.79
CA PRO A 18 11.61 -24.04 3.51
C PRO A 18 13.01 -24.66 3.36
N PRO A 19 13.43 -25.09 2.16
CA PRO A 19 14.81 -25.46 1.94
C PRO A 19 15.68 -24.25 2.29
N ALA A 20 16.58 -24.44 3.26
CA ALA A 20 17.71 -23.54 3.41
C ALA A 20 18.57 -23.74 2.16
N GLU A 21 18.41 -22.86 1.18
CA GLU A 21 19.43 -22.69 0.16
C GLU A 21 20.70 -22.30 0.90
N THR A 22 21.64 -23.24 0.90
CA THR A 22 23.01 -23.00 1.33
C THR A 22 23.53 -21.89 0.45
N PRO A 23 23.98 -20.74 0.98
CA PRO A 23 24.84 -19.87 0.21
C PRO A 23 26.13 -20.67 0.05
N ALA A 24 26.25 -21.38 -1.06
CA ALA A 24 27.54 -21.76 -1.57
C ALA A 24 28.31 -20.44 -1.67
N ALA A 25 29.32 -20.30 -0.81
CA ALA A 25 30.31 -19.26 -0.90
C ALA A 25 30.88 -19.31 -2.32
N GLN A 26 30.31 -18.50 -3.21
CA GLN A 26 30.95 -18.13 -4.45
C GLN A 26 31.98 -17.09 -4.05
N GLU A 27 33.21 -17.59 -3.95
CA GLU A 27 34.44 -16.82 -4.07
C GLU A 27 34.23 -15.72 -5.13
N PRO A 28 34.50 -14.44 -4.83
CA PRO A 28 34.34 -13.37 -5.80
C PRO A 28 35.43 -13.53 -6.87
N ALA A 29 35.10 -14.27 -7.91
CA ALA A 29 35.81 -14.21 -9.18
C ALA A 29 35.66 -12.78 -9.68
N ALA A 30 36.80 -12.09 -9.70
CA ALA A 30 37.13 -10.88 -10.45
C ALA A 30 35.92 -10.08 -10.96
N ALA A 31 35.61 -8.99 -10.25
CA ALA A 31 34.85 -7.89 -10.80
C ALA A 31 35.61 -7.36 -12.03
N GLU A 32 35.26 -7.89 -13.21
CA GLU A 32 35.52 -7.22 -14.46
C GLU A 32 34.68 -5.94 -14.43
N ALA A 33 35.37 -4.81 -14.34
CA ALA A 33 34.74 -3.51 -14.24
C ALA A 33 33.84 -3.29 -15.47
N ALA A 34 32.53 -3.35 -15.24
CA ALA A 34 31.57 -2.81 -16.19
C ALA A 34 31.96 -1.35 -16.47
N PRO A 35 31.91 -0.89 -17.73
CA PRO A 35 32.22 0.49 -18.04
C PRO A 35 31.27 1.39 -17.23
N GLU A 36 31.84 2.34 -16.48
CA GLU A 36 31.06 3.33 -15.77
C GLU A 36 30.15 4.06 -16.76
N PRO A 37 28.87 4.28 -16.44
CA PRO A 37 27.97 5.03 -17.30
C PRO A 37 28.51 6.46 -17.46
N VAL A 38 29.09 6.75 -18.61
CA VAL A 38 29.56 8.09 -18.98
C VAL A 38 28.33 8.93 -19.34
N MET A 39 27.93 9.81 -18.44
CA MET A 39 26.90 10.81 -18.71
C MET A 39 27.43 11.83 -19.73
N PRO A 40 26.68 12.17 -20.80
CA PRO A 40 27.07 13.24 -21.72
C PRO A 40 27.24 14.57 -20.99
N ALA A 41 28.38 15.23 -21.19
CA ALA A 41 28.70 16.51 -20.55
C ALA A 41 27.81 17.69 -21.04
N ASP A 42 27.00 17.45 -22.07
CA ASP A 42 26.15 18.45 -22.74
C ASP A 42 24.67 18.30 -22.35
N ALA A 43 24.38 17.69 -21.19
CA ALA A 43 23.03 17.64 -20.66
C ALA A 43 22.59 19.06 -20.24
N PRO A 44 21.46 19.58 -20.76
CA PRO A 44 20.94 20.87 -20.31
C PRO A 44 20.66 20.83 -18.80
N PRO A 45 20.72 21.98 -18.09
CA PRO A 45 20.36 22.04 -16.68
C PRO A 45 18.97 21.44 -16.50
N GLN A 46 18.89 20.37 -15.72
CA GLN A 46 17.60 19.83 -15.28
C GLN A 46 17.00 20.92 -14.39
N GLU A 47 15.97 21.61 -14.87
CA GLU A 47 15.19 22.53 -14.05
C GLU A 47 14.76 21.75 -12.80
N GLU A 48 15.16 22.23 -11.62
CA GLU A 48 14.91 21.54 -10.36
C GLU A 48 13.40 21.34 -10.22
N ALA A 49 12.95 20.12 -10.49
CA ALA A 49 11.56 19.75 -10.28
C ALA A 49 11.29 19.98 -8.79
N VAL A 50 10.46 20.97 -8.48
CA VAL A 50 9.92 21.16 -7.14
C VAL A 50 9.19 19.85 -6.82
N ALA A 51 9.79 19.03 -5.96
CA ALA A 51 9.15 17.81 -5.51
C ALA A 51 7.77 18.23 -4.95
N PRO A 52 6.67 17.58 -5.37
CA PRO A 52 5.39 17.79 -4.72
C PRO A 52 5.64 17.67 -3.22
N ALA A 53 5.17 18.64 -2.42
CA ALA A 53 5.24 18.54 -0.98
C ALA A 53 4.69 17.16 -0.61
N GLU A 54 5.57 16.25 -0.19
CA GLU A 54 5.23 14.85 0.04
C GLU A 54 4.01 14.88 0.95
N ALA A 55 2.87 14.39 0.46
CA ALA A 55 1.73 14.09 1.30
C ALA A 55 2.32 13.22 2.40
N SER A 56 2.45 13.79 3.59
CA SER A 56 3.17 13.20 4.71
C SER A 56 2.78 11.74 4.74
N SER A 57 3.73 10.84 4.47
CA SER A 57 3.53 9.43 4.13
C SER A 57 2.98 8.59 5.30
N THR A 58 2.51 9.28 6.33
CA THR A 58 1.78 8.75 7.46
C THR A 58 0.40 8.30 7.01
N SER A 59 0.03 7.08 7.39
CA SER A 59 -1.30 6.53 7.11
C SER A 59 -2.39 7.36 7.78
N CYS A 60 -3.59 7.36 7.20
CA CYS A 60 -4.70 8.11 7.76
C CYS A 60 -5.10 7.60 9.16
N THR A 61 -4.88 6.31 9.43
CA THR A 61 -5.04 5.72 10.77
C THR A 61 -4.11 6.33 11.82
N LEU A 62 -2.91 6.77 11.45
CA LEU A 62 -1.95 7.39 12.36
C LEU A 62 -2.24 8.88 12.56
N ASP A 63 -2.79 9.57 11.55
CA ASP A 63 -3.14 10.99 11.61
C ASP A 63 -4.45 11.25 12.38
N GLN A 64 -5.50 10.48 12.10
CA GLN A 64 -6.86 10.75 12.62
C GLN A 64 -7.42 9.63 13.50
N GLY A 65 -6.69 8.52 13.67
CA GLY A 65 -7.16 7.33 14.35
C GLY A 65 -7.95 6.36 13.45
N SER A 66 -8.08 5.12 13.90
CA SER A 66 -8.65 4.03 13.10
C SER A 66 -10.09 4.30 12.64
N ASP A 67 -10.97 4.74 13.55
CA ASP A 67 -12.38 4.90 13.25
C ASP A 67 -12.63 6.02 12.23
N ALA A 68 -11.93 7.15 12.38
CA ALA A 68 -12.02 8.26 11.44
C ALA A 68 -11.46 7.89 10.05
N ALA A 69 -10.32 7.20 10.01
CA ALA A 69 -9.72 6.76 8.75
C ALA A 69 -10.61 5.75 8.01
N ILE A 70 -11.22 4.80 8.73
CA ILE A 70 -12.17 3.83 8.14
C ILE A 70 -13.42 4.54 7.64
N ALA A 71 -13.96 5.50 8.39
CA ALA A 71 -15.12 6.28 7.96
C ALA A 71 -14.81 7.08 6.67
N LEU A 72 -13.63 7.70 6.59
CA LEU A 72 -13.19 8.44 5.40
C LEU A 72 -13.01 7.51 4.20
N ALA A 73 -12.33 6.36 4.36
CA ALA A 73 -12.18 5.38 3.28
C ALA A 73 -13.53 4.78 2.84
N SER A 74 -14.46 4.55 3.77
CA SER A 74 -15.82 4.07 3.45
C SER A 74 -16.66 5.12 2.72
N ARG A 75 -16.44 6.41 2.98
CA ARG A 75 -17.01 7.50 2.16
C ARG A 75 -16.42 7.49 0.76
N CYS A 76 -15.10 7.36 0.64
CA CYS A 76 -14.39 7.30 -0.63
C CYS A 76 -14.92 6.19 -1.54
N THR A 77 -15.08 4.96 -1.03
CA THR A 77 -15.59 3.83 -1.84
C THR A 77 -17.05 3.97 -2.29
N ARG A 78 -17.84 4.84 -1.67
CA ARG A 78 -19.23 5.12 -2.08
C ARG A 78 -19.31 6.10 -3.25
N VAL A 79 -18.31 6.95 -3.45
CA VAL A 79 -18.29 7.98 -4.50
C VAL A 79 -17.29 7.68 -5.62
N SER A 80 -16.25 6.90 -5.33
CA SER A 80 -15.23 6.52 -6.30
C SER A 80 -15.51 5.12 -6.86
N PRO A 81 -15.36 4.90 -8.19
CA PRO A 81 -15.36 3.57 -8.78
C PRO A 81 -14.23 2.66 -8.27
N ALA A 82 -13.21 3.22 -7.62
CA ALA A 82 -12.03 2.48 -7.19
C ALA A 82 -12.29 1.71 -5.89
N SER A 83 -12.48 0.40 -6.01
CA SER A 83 -12.21 -0.51 -4.90
C SER A 83 -10.68 -0.72 -4.80
N HIS A 84 -10.01 0.27 -4.20
CA HIS A 84 -8.57 0.37 -3.87
C HIS A 84 -7.62 0.44 -5.08
N PRO A 85 -7.13 1.63 -5.47
CA PRO A 85 -5.83 2.11 -4.91
C PRO A 85 -5.80 3.40 -4.04
N PRO A 86 -6.70 4.41 -4.16
CA PRO A 86 -6.69 5.59 -3.27
C PRO A 86 -7.55 5.46 -2.00
N CYS A 87 -8.69 4.75 -2.05
CA CYS A 87 -9.63 4.60 -0.92
C CYS A 87 -9.19 3.55 0.11
N ASN A 88 -8.07 3.75 0.80
CA ASN A 88 -7.55 2.83 1.81
C ASN A 88 -7.14 3.58 3.08
N PRO A 89 -7.59 3.19 4.29
CA PRO A 89 -7.20 3.88 5.52
C PRO A 89 -5.69 3.84 5.83
N ALA A 90 -4.95 2.91 5.21
CA ALA A 90 -3.49 2.87 5.28
C ALA A 90 -2.79 3.94 4.41
N ASN A 91 -3.50 4.58 3.49
CA ASN A 91 -2.99 5.70 2.70
C ASN A 91 -3.09 7.01 3.49
N PRO A 92 -2.36 8.08 3.10
CA PRO A 92 -2.50 9.40 3.72
C PRO A 92 -3.92 9.95 3.60
N CYS A 93 -4.44 10.63 4.64
CA CYS A 93 -5.81 11.14 4.62
C CYS A 93 -6.08 12.10 3.44
N GLN A 94 -5.10 12.95 3.09
CA GLN A 94 -5.21 13.87 1.97
C GLN A 94 -5.42 13.13 0.64
N MET A 95 -4.72 12.01 0.40
CA MET A 95 -4.93 11.21 -0.80
C MET A 95 -6.34 10.63 -0.88
N ILE A 96 -6.90 10.19 0.25
CA ILE A 96 -8.28 9.68 0.31
C ILE A 96 -9.28 10.82 0.06
N GLN A 97 -9.01 12.01 0.60
CA GLN A 97 -9.85 13.19 0.44
C GLN A 97 -9.81 13.73 -1.00
N ASP A 98 -8.64 13.82 -1.62
CA ASP A 98 -8.49 14.24 -3.01
C ASP A 98 -9.25 13.33 -3.97
N GLU A 99 -9.28 12.02 -3.70
CA GLU A 99 -10.07 11.08 -4.48
C GLU A 99 -11.58 11.32 -4.34
N ILE A 100 -12.06 11.62 -3.12
CA ILE A 100 -13.45 11.99 -2.89
C ILE A 100 -13.79 13.24 -3.71
N ASP A 101 -12.95 14.27 -3.62
CA ASP A 101 -13.20 15.55 -4.29
C ASP A 101 -13.18 15.40 -5.81
N ARG A 102 -12.19 14.68 -6.35
CA ARG A 102 -12.12 14.32 -7.77
C ARG A 102 -13.37 13.58 -8.23
N SER A 103 -13.80 12.57 -7.49
CA SER A 103 -14.98 11.77 -7.84
C SER A 103 -16.27 12.59 -7.81
N CYS A 104 -16.44 13.41 -6.77
CA CYS A 104 -17.59 14.29 -6.60
C CYS A 104 -17.64 15.45 -7.62
N ALA A 105 -16.50 15.85 -8.17
CA ALA A 105 -16.41 16.84 -9.25
C ALA A 105 -16.85 16.29 -10.62
N MET A 106 -16.89 14.97 -10.82
CA MET A 106 -17.29 14.36 -12.10
C MET A 106 -18.79 14.44 -12.41
N TYR A 107 -19.63 14.68 -11.38
CA TYR A 107 -21.06 14.87 -11.55
C TYR A 107 -21.36 16.17 -12.30
N LYS A 108 -22.23 16.10 -13.31
CA LYS A 108 -22.60 17.26 -14.13
C LYS A 108 -23.53 18.22 -13.38
N PRO A 109 -23.59 19.50 -13.80
CA PRO A 109 -24.62 20.42 -13.32
C PRO A 109 -26.02 19.84 -13.53
N GLY A 110 -26.82 19.79 -12.47
CA GLY A 110 -28.19 19.25 -12.49
C GLY A 110 -28.32 17.75 -12.22
N GLU A 111 -27.20 17.01 -12.07
CA GLU A 111 -27.24 15.63 -11.59
C GLU A 111 -27.34 15.58 -10.06
N THR A 112 -28.12 14.60 -9.55
CA THR A 112 -28.19 14.33 -8.12
C THR A 112 -26.89 13.66 -7.67
N LYS A 113 -26.07 14.40 -6.91
CA LYS A 113 -24.87 13.84 -6.29
C LYS A 113 -25.23 12.94 -5.10
N PRO A 114 -24.42 11.91 -4.80
CA PRO A 114 -24.54 11.16 -3.54
C PRO A 114 -24.39 12.08 -2.33
N ALA A 115 -25.03 11.72 -1.21
CA ALA A 115 -24.96 12.51 0.03
C ALA A 115 -23.51 12.67 0.55
N GLU A 116 -22.67 11.69 0.24
CA GLU A 116 -21.25 11.65 0.53
C GLU A 116 -20.46 12.80 -0.12
N CYS A 117 -20.98 13.41 -1.18
CA CYS A 117 -20.37 14.57 -1.83
C CYS A 117 -20.74 15.92 -1.20
N ALA A 118 -21.50 15.93 -0.10
CA ALA A 118 -22.00 17.15 0.56
C ALA A 118 -21.39 17.42 1.94
N ALA A 119 -20.41 16.61 2.38
CA ALA A 119 -19.76 16.73 3.68
C ALA A 119 -18.71 17.85 3.74
#